data_AF-A0A7C4XSB4-F1
#
_entry.id   AF-A0A7C4XSB4-F1
#
_cell.length_a   1.000
_cell.length_b   1.000
_cell.length_c   1.000
_cell.angle_alpha   90.00
_cell.angle_beta   90.00
_cell.angle_gamma   90.00
#
_symmetry.space_group_name_H-M   'P 1'
#
loop_
_entity.id
_entity.type
_entity.pdbx_description
1 polymer ?
#
loop_
_entity_poly.entity_id
_entity_poly.type
_entity_poly.pdbx_seq_one_letter_code
_entity_poly.pdbx_strand_id
1 'polypeptide(L)'
;MRFSVIINLGLDDVDTAKAVSNALRPDDTDVPEGFSLKNYVINNSLIYVVNAVIDDSKKILTLNNVVDDILRHIILALSSIKSSR
;
A
#
# COMPACT_ATOMS: atom_id res chain seq x y z
N MET A 1 -12.87 0.74 -17.10
CA MET A 1 -13.44 1.13 -15.78
C MET A 1 -12.31 1.60 -14.87
N ARG A 2 -12.58 2.53 -13.95
CA ARG A 2 -11.59 2.98 -12.95
C ARG A 2 -11.94 2.40 -11.59
N PHE A 3 -10.97 1.81 -10.93
CA PHE A 3 -11.10 1.26 -9.59
C PHE A 3 -10.11 1.95 -8.65
N SER A 4 -10.56 2.17 -7.42
CA SER A 4 -9.72 2.69 -6.34
C SER A 4 -9.89 1.78 -5.14
N VAL A 5 -8.80 1.17 -4.69
CA VAL A 5 -8.74 0.41 -3.45
C VAL A 5 -8.04 1.28 -2.41
N ILE A 6 -8.68 1.46 -1.27
CA ILE A 6 -8.16 2.28 -0.16
C ILE A 6 -7.98 1.36 1.04
N ILE A 7 -6.74 1.23 1.50
CA ILE A 7 -6.39 0.50 2.71
C ILE A 7 -6.12 1.55 3.78
N ASN A 8 -6.89 1.50 4.86
CA ASN A 8 -6.70 2.35 6.03
C ASN A 8 -6.29 1.49 7.22
N LEU A 9 -5.09 1.71 7.74
CA LEU A 9 -4.55 0.98 8.87
C LEU A 9 -4.27 1.95 10.03
N GLY A 10 -5.01 1.80 11.13
CA GLY A 10 -4.72 2.47 12.38
C GLY A 10 -3.52 1.83 13.08
N LEU A 11 -2.56 2.66 13.49
CA LEU A 11 -1.34 2.24 14.18
C LEU A 11 -1.28 2.89 15.56
N ASP A 12 -0.43 2.34 16.42
CA ASP A 12 -0.34 2.71 17.84
C ASP A 12 0.05 4.19 18.02
N ASP A 13 0.96 4.68 17.18
CA ASP A 13 1.47 6.05 17.23
C ASP A 13 1.83 6.59 15.84
N VAL A 14 1.95 7.93 15.74
CA VAL A 14 2.26 8.65 14.50
C VAL A 14 3.64 8.29 13.96
N ASP A 15 4.61 8.03 14.83
CA ASP A 15 5.99 7.72 14.42
C ASP A 15 6.07 6.31 13.81
N THR A 16 5.33 5.36 14.36
CA THR A 16 5.12 4.04 13.77
C THR A 16 4.45 4.15 12.40
N ALA A 17 3.41 4.98 12.26
CA ALA A 17 2.76 5.19 10.97
C ALA A 17 3.70 5.78 9.91
N LYS A 18 4.53 6.76 10.29
CA LYS A 18 5.57 7.32 9.40
C LYS A 18 6.64 6.30 9.06
N ALA A 19 7.10 5.51 10.02
CA ALA A 19 8.11 4.49 9.81
C ALA A 19 7.62 3.42 8.82
N VAL A 20 6.38 2.93 8.99
CA VAL A 20 5.75 1.99 8.07
C VAL A 20 5.57 2.62 6.68
N SER A 21 5.09 3.88 6.61
CA SER A 21 4.93 4.59 5.33
C SER A 21 6.25 4.74 4.57
N ASN A 22 7.34 5.01 5.27
CA ASN A 22 8.67 5.15 4.68
C ASN A 22 9.23 3.81 4.21
N ALA A 23 9.00 2.73 4.97
CA ALA A 23 9.41 1.38 4.59
C ALA A 23 8.61 0.85 3.39
N LEU A 24 7.35 1.29 3.23
CA LEU A 24 6.45 0.90 2.15
C LEU A 24 6.53 1.79 0.92
N ARG A 25 7.40 2.81 0.93
CA ARG A 25 7.49 3.78 -0.15
C ARG A 25 7.77 2.99 -1.45
N PRO A 26 6.79 2.89 -2.36
CA PRO A 26 6.95 2.06 -3.54
C PRO A 26 8.05 2.69 -4.38
N ASP A 27 9.00 1.87 -4.84
CA ASP A 27 9.86 2.29 -5.93
C ASP A 27 8.96 2.42 -7.16
N ASP A 28 8.88 3.63 -7.73
CA ASP A 28 8.00 3.95 -8.88
C ASP A 28 8.28 3.06 -10.11
N THR A 29 9.36 2.28 -10.10
CA THR A 29 9.78 1.36 -11.15
C THR A 29 8.97 0.06 -11.25
N ASP A 30 8.30 -0.39 -10.20
CA ASP A 30 7.62 -1.71 -10.17
C ASP A 30 6.09 -1.63 -10.32
N VAL A 31 5.53 -0.45 -10.63
CA VAL A 31 4.08 -0.28 -10.75
C VAL A 31 3.61 -0.67 -12.17
N PRO A 32 2.68 -1.63 -12.33
CA PRO A 32 2.17 -2.01 -13.65
C PRO A 32 1.48 -0.86 -14.39
N GLU A 33 1.50 -0.90 -15.71
CA GLU A 33 0.87 0.15 -16.53
C GLU A 33 -0.63 0.31 -16.22
N GLY A 34 -1.06 1.55 -16.01
CA GLY A 34 -2.43 1.88 -15.65
C GLY A 34 -2.73 1.76 -14.15
N PHE A 35 -1.72 1.46 -13.32
CA PHE A 35 -1.81 1.48 -11.87
C PHE A 35 -1.08 2.70 -11.30
N SER A 36 -1.56 3.20 -10.17
CA SER A 36 -0.91 4.24 -9.40
C SER A 36 -1.04 3.92 -7.92
N LEU A 37 0.11 3.87 -7.25
CA LEU A 37 0.21 3.60 -5.82
C LEU A 37 0.55 4.90 -5.11
N LYS A 38 -0.15 5.21 -4.03
CA LYS A 38 0.16 6.34 -3.16
C LYS A 38 -0.01 5.92 -1.72
N ASN A 39 0.90 6.32 -0.86
CA ASN A 39 0.72 6.22 0.58
C ASN A 39 0.88 7.59 1.23
N TYR A 40 0.16 7.78 2.33
CA TYR A 40 0.29 8.96 3.17
C TYR A 40 -0.19 8.63 4.58
N VAL A 41 0.30 9.40 5.55
CA VAL A 41 -0.06 9.24 6.95
C VAL A 41 -0.96 10.40 7.35
N ILE A 42 -2.12 10.08 7.94
CA ILE A 42 -3.00 11.05 8.59
C ILE A 42 -3.12 10.65 10.05
N ASN A 43 -2.65 11.52 10.96
CA ASN A 43 -2.55 11.21 12.39
C ASN A 43 -1.74 9.92 12.62
N ASN A 44 -2.34 8.92 13.26
CA ASN A 44 -1.78 7.58 13.49
C ASN A 44 -2.26 6.54 12.46
N SER A 45 -2.87 6.97 11.35
CA SER A 45 -3.36 6.08 10.31
C SER A 45 -2.48 6.14 9.07
N LEU A 46 -2.04 4.97 8.61
CA LEU A 46 -1.47 4.80 7.28
C LEU A 46 -2.61 4.61 6.28
N ILE A 47 -2.63 5.46 5.25
CA ILE A 47 -3.57 5.35 4.14
C ILE A 47 -2.78 4.98 2.90
N TYR A 48 -3.12 3.83 2.32
CA TYR A 48 -2.57 3.36 1.05
C TYR A 48 -3.67 3.35 0.00
N VAL A 49 -3.42 3.98 -1.15
CA VAL A 49 -4.38 4.13 -2.24
C VAL A 49 -3.80 3.48 -3.48
N VAL A 50 -4.53 2.52 -4.03
CA VAL A 50 -4.25 1.85 -5.30
C VAL A 50 -5.32 2.30 -6.29
N ASN A 51 -4.91 3.06 -7.30
CA ASN A 51 -5.77 3.41 -8.42
C ASN A 51 -5.42 2.52 -9.60
N ALA A 52 -6.43 1.97 -10.26
CA ALA A 52 -6.26 1.11 -11.43
C ALA A 52 -7.23 1.50 -12.55
N VAL A 53 -6.70 1.58 -13.76
CA VAL A 53 -7.48 1.69 -14.98
C VAL A 53 -7.58 0.29 -15.60
N ILE A 54 -8.78 -0.29 -15.52
CA ILE A 54 -9.07 -1.64 -15.99
C ILE A 54 -9.79 -1.54 -17.33
N ASP A 55 -9.07 -1.87 -18.40
CA ASP A 55 -9.55 -1.98 -19.79
C ASP A 55 -9.74 -3.45 -20.22
N ASP A 56 -9.05 -4.40 -19.56
CA ASP A 56 -9.15 -5.85 -19.74
C ASP A 56 -9.52 -6.53 -18.40
N SER A 57 -10.34 -7.57 -18.45
CA SER A 57 -10.68 -8.42 -17.31
C SER A 57 -9.45 -9.05 -16.65
N LYS A 58 -8.37 -9.28 -17.40
CA LYS A 58 -7.08 -9.74 -16.83
C LYS A 58 -6.48 -8.74 -15.84
N LYS A 59 -6.67 -7.43 -16.01
CA LYS A 59 -6.17 -6.41 -15.08
C LYS A 59 -6.87 -6.44 -13.72
N ILE A 60 -8.05 -7.07 -13.61
CA ILE A 60 -8.70 -7.31 -12.32
C ILE A 60 -7.88 -8.30 -11.48
N LEU A 61 -7.37 -9.37 -12.10
CA LEU A 61 -6.48 -10.31 -11.42
C LEU A 61 -5.17 -9.64 -11.03
N THR A 62 -4.62 -8.78 -11.90
CA THR A 62 -3.43 -7.97 -11.57
C THR A 62 -3.70 -7.04 -10.38
N LEU A 63 -4.87 -6.40 -10.31
CA LEU A 63 -5.24 -5.55 -9.17
C LEU A 63 -5.27 -6.36 -7.87
N ASN A 64 -5.85 -7.56 -7.87
CA ASN A 64 -5.84 -8.42 -6.69
C ASN A 64 -4.42 -8.79 -6.27
N ASN A 65 -3.56 -9.18 -7.22
CA ASN A 65 -2.17 -9.49 -6.92
C ASN A 65 -1.40 -8.29 -6.32
N VAL A 66 -1.60 -7.10 -6.89
CA VAL A 66 -0.99 -5.85 -6.39
C VAL A 66 -1.45 -5.56 -4.96
N VAL A 67 -2.75 -5.71 -4.68
CA VAL A 67 -3.29 -5.51 -3.33
C VAL A 67 -2.72 -6.53 -2.34
N ASP A 68 -2.64 -7.81 -2.72
CA ASP A 68 -2.08 -8.87 -1.88
C ASP A 68 -0.59 -8.63 -1.57
N ASP A 69 0.20 -8.22 -2.56
CA ASP A 69 1.61 -7.88 -2.38
C ASP A 69 1.79 -6.67 -1.46
N ILE A 70 0.96 -5.63 -1.61
CA ILE A 70 0.96 -4.45 -0.72
C ILE A 70 0.65 -4.87 0.71
N LEU A 71 -0.37 -5.71 0.93
CA LEU A 71 -0.72 -6.21 2.26
C LEU A 71 0.42 -7.02 2.87
N ARG A 72 1.09 -7.87 2.08
CA ARG A 72 2.26 -8.63 2.54
C ARG A 72 3.41 -7.70 2.94
N HIS A 73 3.71 -6.68 2.14
CA HIS A 73 4.74 -5.70 2.48
C HIS A 73 4.38 -4.89 3.72
N ILE A 74 3.11 -4.52 3.91
CA ILE A 74 2.62 -3.85 5.12
C ILE A 74 2.91 -4.72 6.35
N ILE A 75 2.56 -6.02 6.29
CA ILE A 75 2.81 -6.96 7.38
C ILE A 75 4.30 -7.07 7.68
N LEU A 76 5.15 -7.21 6.66
CA LEU A 76 6.60 -7.30 6.83
C LEU A 76 7.19 -6.04 7.47
N ALA A 77 6.77 -4.86 7.01
CA ALA A 77 7.20 -3.59 7.58
C ALA A 77 6.80 -3.49 9.07
N LEU A 78 5.57 -3.87 9.41
CA LEU A 78 5.09 -3.88 10.79
C LEU A 78 5.87 -4.86 11.68
N SER A 79 6.13 -6.07 11.18
CA SER A 79 6.91 -7.07 11.91
C SER A 79 8.35 -6.61 12.14
N SER A 80 8.99 -5.98 11.14
CA SER A 80 10.34 -5.44 11.27
C SER A 80 10.42 -4.30 12.30
N ILE A 81 9.45 -3.39 12.30
CA ILE A 81 9.40 -2.27 13.24
C ILE A 81 9.12 -2.76 14.66
N LYS A 82 8.20 -3.72 14.84
CA LYS A 82 7.94 -4.33 16.16
C LYS A 82 9.14 -5.11 16.70
N SER A 83 9.91 -5.77 15.83
CA SER A 83 11.12 -6.49 16.23
C SER A 83 12.30 -5.58 16.59
N SER A 84 12.22 -4.28 16.24
CA SER A 84 13.28 -3.28 16.48
C SER A 84 13.01 -2.42 17.74
N ARG A 85 11.87 -2.59 18.40
CA ARG A 85 11.51 -1.95 19.68
C ARG A 85 11.67 -2.96 20.82
#